data_AF-A0A0V0H6C9-F1
#
_entry.id   AF-A0A0V0H6C9-F1
#
_cell.length_a   1.000
_cell.length_b   1.000
_cell.length_c   1.000
_cell.angle_alpha   90.00
_cell.angle_beta   90.00
_cell.angle_gamma   90.00
#
_symmetry.space_group_name_H-M   'P 1'
#
loop_
_entity.id
_entity.type
_entity.pdbx_description
1 polymer ?
#
loop_
_entity_poly.entity_id
_entity_poly.type
_entity_poly.pdbx_seq_one_letter_code
_entity_poly.pdbx_strand_id
1 'polypeptide(L)'
;MYSDGVEIGDKSYAAISNVTLIFDEKRLKYGSSASSVHSLQNAQGHMLVRDQSLDSGLGSTQQIYKYNDDKGCYFRNISSSNYTVLYDKVINSCSKLINTVS
;
A
#
# COMPACT_ATOMS: atom_id res chain seq x y z
N MET A 1 4.87 7.24 -10.58
CA MET A 1 5.59 5.99 -10.89
C MET A 1 6.98 6.38 -11.33
N TYR A 2 8.00 5.77 -10.74
CA TYR A 2 9.40 5.92 -11.13
C TYR A 2 9.89 4.57 -11.65
N SER A 3 10.72 4.58 -12.68
CA SER A 3 11.34 3.38 -13.22
C SER A 3 12.74 3.72 -13.70
N ASP A 4 13.67 2.78 -13.48
CA ASP A 4 15.06 2.92 -13.85
C ASP A 4 15.65 1.59 -14.33
N GLY A 5 16.71 1.67 -15.12
CA GLY A 5 17.45 0.55 -15.65
C GLY A 5 18.92 0.64 -15.25
N VAL A 6 19.46 -0.39 -14.61
CA VAL A 6 20.87 -0.47 -14.24
C VAL A 6 21.55 -1.53 -15.10
N GLU A 7 22.50 -1.11 -15.94
CA GLU A 7 23.33 -2.06 -16.69
C GLU A 7 24.26 -2.82 -15.73
N ILE A 8 24.30 -4.14 -15.88
CA ILE A 8 25.11 -5.03 -15.04
C ILE A 8 26.33 -5.56 -15.82
N GLY A 9 26.26 -5.61 -17.15
CA GLY A 9 27.29 -6.17 -18.05
C GLY A 9 26.78 -7.40 -18.78
N ASP A 10 27.54 -7.93 -19.76
CA ASP A 10 27.19 -9.16 -20.50
C ASP A 10 25.74 -9.19 -21.05
N LYS A 11 25.32 -8.07 -21.66
CA LYS A 11 23.94 -7.89 -22.19
C LYS A 11 22.85 -8.11 -21.12
N SER A 12 23.18 -7.85 -19.86
CA SER A 12 22.25 -7.92 -18.73
C SER A 12 22.01 -6.57 -18.08
N TYR A 13 20.78 -6.36 -17.63
CA TYR A 13 20.36 -5.17 -16.90
C TYR A 13 19.28 -5.51 -15.88
N ALA A 14 19.23 -4.73 -14.79
CA ALA A 14 18.13 -4.76 -13.83
C ALA A 14 17.14 -3.64 -14.16
N ALA A 15 15.85 -3.97 -14.27
CA ALA A 15 14.77 -2.99 -14.34
C ALA A 15 14.12 -2.87 -12.95
N ILE A 16 14.10 -1.65 -12.42
CA ILE A 16 13.57 -1.34 -11.09
C ILE A 16 12.41 -0.36 -11.25
N SER A 17 11.28 -0.63 -10.62
CA SER A 17 10.11 0.26 -10.65
C SER A 17 9.57 0.48 -9.25
N ASN A 18 9.32 1.75 -8.91
CA ASN A 18 8.71 2.16 -7.65
C ASN A 18 7.41 2.91 -7.90
N VAL A 19 6.37 2.54 -7.18
CA VAL A 19 5.05 3.19 -7.24
C VAL A 19 4.60 3.53 -5.84
N THR A 20 4.19 4.78 -5.64
CA THR A 20 3.48 5.23 -4.44
C THR A 20 2.15 5.80 -4.87
N LEU A 21 1.06 5.30 -4.29
CA LEU A 21 -0.30 5.80 -4.47
C LEU A 21 -0.84 6.27 -3.13
N ILE A 22 -1.38 7.47 -3.11
CA ILE A 22 -1.97 8.08 -1.92
C ILE A 22 -3.40 8.47 -2.26
N PHE A 23 -4.34 8.07 -1.42
CA PHE A 23 -5.73 8.48 -1.49
C PHE A 23 -6.17 8.95 -0.11
N ASP A 24 -6.62 10.20 -0.01
CA ASP A 24 -7.13 10.79 1.22
C ASP A 24 -8.45 11.49 0.89
N GLU A 25 -9.53 11.02 1.51
CA GLU A 25 -10.87 11.57 1.33
C GLU A 25 -11.53 11.78 2.69
N LYS A 26 -12.10 12.97 2.87
CA LYS A 26 -12.98 13.28 4.00
C LYS A 26 -14.32 13.74 3.46
N ARG A 27 -15.38 13.07 3.90
CA ARG A 27 -16.77 13.48 3.64
C ARG A 27 -17.34 14.08 4.89
N LEU A 28 -17.57 15.39 4.84
CA LEU A 28 -18.37 16.12 5.80
C LEU A 28 -19.77 16.29 5.22
N LYS A 29 -20.83 16.20 6.03
CA LYS A 29 -22.18 16.52 5.56
C LYS A 29 -22.97 17.35 6.55
N TYR A 30 -23.60 18.39 5.99
CA TYR A 30 -24.89 18.88 6.43
C TYR A 30 -25.92 17.73 6.34
N GLY A 31 -26.28 17.12 7.47
CA GLY A 31 -27.42 16.19 7.57
C GLY A 31 -27.19 14.71 7.24
N SER A 32 -25.96 14.21 7.07
CA SER A 32 -25.67 12.75 7.03
C SER A 32 -24.31 12.43 7.65
N SER A 33 -24.06 11.14 7.89
CA SER A 33 -22.86 10.63 8.56
C SER A 33 -21.54 11.08 7.95
N ALA A 34 -20.59 11.43 8.82
CA ALA A 34 -19.23 11.79 8.42
C ALA A 34 -18.41 10.53 8.17
N SER A 35 -17.53 10.57 7.15
CA SER A 35 -16.63 9.45 6.88
C SER A 35 -15.26 9.92 6.39
N SER A 36 -14.24 9.12 6.61
CA SER A 36 -12.89 9.36 6.13
C SER A 36 -12.27 8.07 5.58
N VAL A 37 -11.51 8.19 4.50
CA VAL A 37 -10.70 7.13 3.92
C VAL A 37 -9.28 7.67 3.77
N HIS A 38 -8.30 6.88 4.19
CA HIS A 38 -6.90 7.12 3.92
C HIS A 38 -6.25 5.82 3.45
N SER A 39 -5.65 5.83 2.27
CA SER A 39 -4.92 4.70 1.70
C SER A 39 -3.55 5.16 1.23
N LEU A 40 -2.50 4.55 1.77
CA LEU A 40 -1.13 4.65 1.28
C LEU A 40 -0.71 3.28 0.75
N GLN A 41 -0.33 3.21 -0.52
CA GLN A 41 0.18 2.02 -1.16
C GLN A 41 1.57 2.30 -1.72
N ASN A 42 2.53 1.48 -1.34
CA ASN A 42 3.86 1.44 -1.93
C ASN A 42 4.03 0.10 -2.64
N ALA A 43 4.66 0.12 -3.80
CA ALA A 43 5.02 -1.07 -4.54
C ALA A 43 6.41 -0.91 -5.17
N GLN A 44 7.14 -2.02 -5.18
CA GLN A 44 8.46 -2.14 -5.78
C GLN A 44 8.46 -3.35 -6.72
N GLY A 45 8.99 -3.18 -7.91
CA GLY A 45 9.27 -4.25 -8.86
C GLY A 45 10.76 -4.28 -9.18
N HIS A 46 11.32 -5.49 -9.29
CA HIS A 46 12.68 -5.72 -9.74
C HIS A 46 12.66 -6.87 -10.75
N MET A 47 13.27 -6.66 -11.91
CA MET A 47 13.45 -7.69 -12.94
C MET A 47 14.92 -7.72 -13.37
N LEU A 48 15.49 -8.91 -13.48
CA LEU A 48 16.78 -9.14 -14.09
C LEU A 48 16.57 -9.69 -15.51
N VAL A 49 17.12 -9.01 -16.50
CA VAL A 49 17.05 -9.41 -17.91
C VAL A 49 18.46 -9.74 -18.38
N ARG A 50 18.63 -10.87 -19.08
CA ARG A 50 19.89 -11.30 -19.71
C ARG A 50 19.60 -11.73 -21.15
N ASP A 51 20.39 -11.26 -22.10
CA ASP A 51 20.24 -11.61 -23.52
C ASP A 51 18.79 -11.44 -24.02
N GLN A 52 18.14 -10.34 -23.61
CA GLN A 52 16.74 -10.02 -23.93
C GLN A 52 15.68 -10.99 -23.35
N SER A 53 16.08 -11.91 -22.46
CA SER A 53 15.20 -12.84 -21.77
C SER A 53 15.11 -12.50 -20.29
N LEU A 54 13.93 -12.70 -19.70
CA LEU A 54 13.73 -12.55 -18.25
C LEU A 54 14.45 -13.70 -17.53
N ASP A 55 15.42 -13.35 -16.69
CA ASP A 55 16.17 -14.29 -15.86
C ASP A 55 15.46 -14.48 -14.50
N SER A 56 15.05 -13.38 -13.87
CA SER A 56 14.25 -13.40 -12.64
C SER A 56 13.45 -12.12 -12.45
N GLY A 57 12.42 -12.17 -11.61
CA GLY A 57 11.66 -11.00 -11.22
C GLY A 57 10.96 -11.19 -9.89
N LEU A 58 10.82 -10.10 -9.12
CA LEU A 58 10.02 -10.08 -7.91
C LEU A 58 9.28 -8.76 -7.77
N GLY A 59 8.13 -8.84 -7.10
CA GLY A 59 7.35 -7.68 -6.70
C GLY A 59 7.15 -7.67 -5.19
N SER A 60 7.10 -6.48 -4.62
CA SER A 60 6.74 -6.26 -3.22
C SER A 60 5.72 -5.14 -3.11
N THR A 61 4.80 -5.27 -2.16
CA THR A 61 3.78 -4.25 -1.86
C THR A 61 3.68 -4.02 -0.37
N GLN A 62 3.38 -2.79 0.02
CA GLN A 62 3.01 -2.41 1.37
C GLN A 62 1.80 -1.49 1.28
N GLN A 63 0.74 -1.80 2.01
CA GLN A 63 -0.47 -0.99 2.05
C GLN A 63 -0.89 -0.70 3.48
N ILE A 64 -1.15 0.57 3.75
CA ILE A 64 -1.89 1.03 4.93
C ILE A 64 -3.23 1.56 4.44
N TYR A 65 -4.31 0.91 4.85
CA TYR A 65 -5.68 1.34 4.58
C TYR A 65 -6.39 1.67 5.89
N LYS A 66 -7.00 2.85 5.94
CA LYS A 66 -7.78 3.34 7.08
C LYS A 66 -9.12 3.85 6.58
N TYR A 67 -10.18 3.41 7.22
CA TYR A 67 -11.53 3.90 7.02
C TYR A 67 -12.15 4.18 8.38
N ASN A 68 -12.83 5.32 8.52
CA ASN A 68 -13.63 5.63 9.70
C ASN A 68 -14.95 6.25 9.28
N ASP A 69 -16.02 5.89 9.98
CA ASP A 69 -17.32 6.56 9.91
C ASP A 69 -17.95 6.66 11.31
N ASP A 70 -19.19 7.14 11.37
CA ASP A 70 -19.91 7.27 12.64
C ASP A 70 -20.21 5.94 13.34
N LYS A 71 -20.17 4.82 12.60
CA LYS A 71 -20.56 3.48 13.04
C LYS A 71 -19.36 2.63 13.44
N GLY A 72 -18.17 2.94 12.94
CA GLY A 72 -16.96 2.21 13.28
C GLY A 72 -15.75 2.62 12.46
N CYS A 73 -14.78 1.71 12.45
CA CYS A 73 -13.58 1.89 11.66
C CYS A 73 -13.10 0.57 11.08
N TYR A 74 -12.24 0.69 10.10
CA TYR A 74 -11.47 -0.42 9.56
C TYR A 74 -10.04 0.04 9.32
N PHE A 75 -9.09 -0.74 9.80
CA PHE A 75 -7.67 -0.54 9.54
C PHE A 75 -7.06 -1.84 9.07
N ARG A 76 -6.29 -1.78 7.99
CA ARG A 76 -5.44 -2.88 7.54
C ARG A 76 -4.05 -2.36 7.21
N ASN A 77 -3.04 -3.04 7.74
CA ASN A 77 -1.65 -2.86 7.35
C ASN A 77 -1.13 -4.20 6.86
N ILE A 78 -0.87 -4.30 5.56
CA ILE A 78 -0.47 -5.54 4.90
C ILE A 78 0.78 -5.31 4.07
N SER A 79 1.69 -6.28 4.09
CA SER A 79 2.83 -6.32 3.19
C SER A 79 2.98 -7.68 2.55
N SER A 80 3.42 -7.68 1.30
CA SER A 80 3.73 -8.90 0.56
C SER A 80 5.03 -8.73 -0.23
N SER A 81 5.71 -9.84 -0.46
CA SER A 81 6.86 -9.91 -1.35
C SER A 81 6.88 -11.28 -2.01
N ASN A 82 7.19 -11.32 -3.29
CA ASN A 82 7.40 -12.55 -4.04
C ASN A 82 6.29 -13.60 -3.78
N TYR A 83 5.05 -13.21 -4.05
CA TYR A 83 3.85 -14.04 -3.88
C TYR A 83 3.50 -14.46 -2.45
N THR A 84 4.23 -13.97 -1.44
CA THR A 84 4.02 -14.33 -0.03
C THR A 84 3.59 -13.12 0.79
N VAL A 85 2.58 -13.30 1.65
CA VAL A 85 2.19 -12.29 2.65
C VAL A 85 3.17 -12.36 3.82
N LEU A 86 3.88 -11.26 4.06
CA LEU A 86 4.90 -11.18 5.11
C LEU A 86 4.34 -10.62 6.42
N TYR A 87 3.34 -9.75 6.32
CA TYR A 87 2.69 -9.11 7.47
C TYR A 87 1.25 -8.80 7.12
N ASP A 88 0.32 -9.08 8.03
CA ASP A 88 -1.07 -8.66 7.90
C ASP A 88 -1.64 -8.36 9.29
N LYS A 89 -2.01 -7.09 9.50
CA LYS A 89 -2.67 -6.63 10.72
C LYS A 89 -3.99 -5.97 10.36
N VAL A 90 -5.06 -6.50 10.92
CA VAL A 90 -6.43 -6.02 10.74
C VAL A 90 -6.99 -5.53 12.08
N ILE A 91 -7.66 -4.38 12.07
CA ILE A 91 -8.44 -3.86 13.21
C ILE A 91 -9.82 -3.43 12.67
N ASN A 92 -10.87 -4.05 13.20
CA ASN A 92 -12.27 -3.80 12.79
C ASN A 92 -13.07 -2.95 13.80
N SER A 93 -12.45 -2.58 14.92
CA SER A 93 -13.10 -1.84 16.00
C SER A 93 -12.18 -0.76 16.52
N CYS A 94 -12.52 0.49 16.23
CA CYS A 94 -11.97 1.64 16.93
C CYS A 94 -12.97 1.97 18.01
N SER A 95 -12.59 1.72 19.26
CA SER A 95 -13.36 2.19 20.41
C SER A 95 -13.57 3.70 20.22
N LYS A 96 -14.82 4.16 20.22
CA LYS A 96 -15.06 5.59 20.45
C LYS A 96 -14.43 5.88 21.81
N LEU A 97 -13.48 6.81 21.87
CA LEU A 97 -13.18 7.48 23.13
C LEU A 97 -14.48 8.17 23.52
N ILE A 98 -15.26 7.53 24.40
CA ILE A 98 -16.33 8.20 25.11
C ILE A 98 -15.58 9.20 25.99
N ASN A 99 -15.51 10.45 25.55
CA ASN A 99 -15.18 11.56 26.44
C ASN A 99 -16.35 11.63 27.42
N THR A 100 -16.29 10.85 28.49
CA THR A 100 -17.16 11.01 29.64
C THR A 100 -16.76 12.34 30.26
N VAL A 101 -17.47 13.40 29.90
CA VAL A 101 -17.45 14.65 30.67
C VAL A 101 -18.17 14.31 31.98
N SER A 102 -17.38 13.98 32.99
CA SER A 102 -17.80 13.93 34.40
C SER A 102 -17.96 15.33 34.95
#